data_AF-A0A3P7J130-F1
#
_entry.id   AF-A0A3P7J130-F1
#
_cell.length_a   1.000
_cell.length_b   1.000
_cell.length_c   1.000
_cell.angle_alpha   90.00
_cell.angle_beta   90.00
_cell.angle_gamma   90.00
#
_symmetry.space_group_name_H-M   'P 1'
#
loop_
_entity.id
_entity.type
_entity.pdbx_description
1 polymer ?
#
loop_
_entity_poly.entity_id
_entity_poly.type
_entity_poly.pdbx_seq_one_letter_code
_entity_poly.pdbx_strand_id
1 'polypeptide(L)'
;MRNETFAVPRIWTSKNIVFFKIRRFDERRRLLLKILILTKSVQFVASATNCENKYSTSACVTLFGVAVVEQGAVDRDAKCSRDAAGANQELKQLAISTCPKHCGYCCETPEYKCDNKLLPRVKCETVTPAQCTDPTWRAVLAEDCPKTCGLCLSGLKYDKKHLQNAENKSEIAVGF
;
A
#
# COMPACT_ATOMS: atom_id res chain seq x y z
N MET A 1 -27.08 50.55 -64.21
CA MET A 1 -25.90 51.03 -63.47
C MET A 1 -25.27 49.84 -62.75
N ARG A 2 -23.96 49.63 -62.97
CA ARG A 2 -22.98 48.81 -62.18
C ARG A 2 -23.28 47.30 -62.11
N ASN A 3 -22.58 46.38 -62.80
CA ASN A 3 -21.14 46.07 -62.87
C ASN A 3 -20.49 45.87 -61.50
N GLU A 4 -20.27 44.62 -61.10
CA GLU A 4 -19.48 44.23 -59.93
C GLU A 4 -18.27 43.41 -60.41
N THR A 5 -17.12 44.04 -60.21
CA THR A 5 -15.78 43.64 -60.60
C THR A 5 -15.16 42.59 -59.68
N PHE A 6 -14.35 41.71 -60.27
CA PHE A 6 -13.35 40.88 -59.60
C PHE A 6 -12.47 41.68 -58.61
N ALA A 7 -12.24 41.13 -57.42
CA ALA A 7 -11.20 41.61 -56.49
C ALA A 7 -10.34 40.44 -55.95
N VAL A 8 -9.04 40.59 -56.17
CA VAL A 8 -7.89 39.70 -55.90
C VAL A 8 -7.47 39.77 -54.40
N PRO A 9 -6.81 38.75 -53.80
CA PRO A 9 -6.70 38.62 -52.34
C PRO A 9 -5.59 39.47 -51.70
N ARG A 10 -5.86 40.03 -50.50
CA ARG A 10 -4.90 40.72 -49.62
C ARG A 10 -4.22 39.73 -48.65
N ILE A 11 -2.92 39.52 -48.87
CA ILE A 11 -1.81 39.50 -47.90
C ILE A 11 -2.18 39.14 -46.44
N TRP A 12 -1.89 37.90 -46.04
CA TRP A 12 -1.96 37.46 -44.64
C TRP A 12 -0.63 37.72 -43.92
N THR A 13 -0.67 38.55 -42.87
CA THR A 13 0.51 38.98 -42.10
C THR A 13 0.88 37.98 -40.99
N SER A 14 2.19 37.74 -40.81
CA SER A 14 2.82 36.70 -39.96
C SER A 14 2.53 36.74 -38.45
N LYS A 15 1.81 37.72 -37.93
CA LYS A 15 1.60 37.89 -36.47
C LYS A 15 0.56 36.93 -35.88
N ASN A 16 -0.42 36.45 -36.67
CA ASN A 16 -1.45 35.52 -36.20
C ASN A 16 -0.96 34.06 -36.07
N ILE A 17 0.08 33.68 -36.81
CA ILE A 17 0.65 32.32 -36.75
C ILE A 17 1.29 32.05 -35.39
N VAL A 18 1.96 33.05 -34.80
CA VAL A 18 2.65 32.91 -33.51
C VAL A 18 1.65 32.69 -32.37
N PHE A 19 0.53 33.43 -32.35
CA PHE A 19 -0.49 33.29 -31.31
C PHE A 19 -1.23 31.94 -31.37
N PHE A 20 -1.53 31.45 -32.57
CA PHE A 20 -2.09 30.10 -32.75
C PHE A 20 -1.10 28.99 -32.33
N LYS A 21 0.20 29.20 -32.53
CA LYS A 21 1.24 28.19 -32.21
C LYS A 21 1.45 28.04 -30.71
N ILE A 22 1.36 29.12 -29.92
CA ILE A 22 1.48 29.10 -28.45
C ILE A 22 0.28 28.37 -27.81
N ARG A 23 -0.97 28.65 -28.24
CA ARG A 23 -2.16 27.95 -27.71
C ARG A 23 -2.20 26.46 -28.04
N ARG A 24 -1.71 26.05 -29.22
CA ARG A 24 -1.64 24.63 -29.62
C ARG A 24 -0.56 23.85 -28.86
N PHE A 25 0.48 24.53 -28.37
CA PHE A 25 1.55 23.95 -27.56
C PHE A 25 1.09 23.70 -26.12
N ASP A 26 0.30 24.61 -25.53
CA ASP A 26 -0.29 24.47 -24.19
C ASP A 26 -1.33 23.34 -24.12
N GLU A 27 -2.23 23.22 -25.10
CA GLU A 27 -3.19 22.09 -25.18
C GLU A 27 -2.50 20.73 -25.36
N ARG A 28 -1.43 20.64 -26.17
CA ARG A 28 -0.65 19.38 -26.26
C ARG A 28 0.11 19.07 -24.98
N ARG A 29 0.59 20.08 -24.25
CA ARG A 29 1.25 19.89 -22.95
C ARG A 29 0.24 19.50 -21.86
N ARG A 30 -0.98 20.05 -21.86
CA ARG A 30 -2.10 19.61 -21.03
C ARG A 30 -2.57 18.21 -21.39
N LEU A 31 -2.63 17.86 -22.67
CA LEU A 31 -2.98 16.52 -23.11
C LEU A 31 -1.88 15.51 -22.74
N LEU A 32 -0.60 15.86 -22.94
CA LEU A 32 0.53 15.04 -22.51
C LEU A 32 0.62 14.91 -20.98
N LEU A 33 0.32 15.97 -20.22
CA LEU A 33 0.27 15.91 -18.75
C LEU A 33 -0.94 15.10 -18.27
N LYS A 34 -2.12 15.23 -18.91
CA LYS A 34 -3.29 14.37 -18.67
C LYS A 34 -3.00 12.89 -19.03
N ILE A 35 -2.30 12.64 -20.13
CA ILE A 35 -1.87 11.29 -20.55
C ILE A 35 -0.80 10.73 -19.58
N LEU A 36 0.15 11.55 -19.11
CA LEU A 36 1.15 11.14 -18.10
C LEU A 36 0.50 10.80 -16.75
N ILE A 37 -0.57 11.52 -16.37
CA ILE A 37 -1.34 11.26 -15.15
C ILE A 37 -2.20 9.98 -15.32
N LEU A 38 -2.66 9.67 -16.53
CA LEU A 38 -3.47 8.49 -16.85
C LEU A 38 -2.68 7.16 -16.87
N THR A 39 -1.36 7.18 -16.91
CA THR A 39 -0.52 5.96 -16.99
C THR A 39 0.22 5.62 -15.70
N LYS A 40 0.01 6.36 -14.60
CA LYS A 40 0.58 5.98 -13.30
C LYS A 40 -0.36 4.99 -12.63
N SER A 41 -0.22 3.71 -12.96
CA SER A 41 -0.89 2.63 -12.23
C SER A 41 -0.49 2.70 -10.76
N VAL A 42 -1.44 3.03 -9.87
CA VAL A 42 -1.23 2.96 -8.42
C VAL A 42 -1.19 1.48 -8.07
N GLN A 43 -0.01 0.96 -7.79
CA GLN A 43 0.19 -0.42 -7.40
C GLN A 43 0.11 -0.56 -5.88
N PHE A 44 -0.29 -1.74 -5.41
CA PHE A 44 -0.15 -2.07 -3.99
C PHE A 44 1.32 -2.07 -3.57
N VAL A 45 1.59 -1.40 -2.45
CA VAL A 45 2.89 -1.53 -1.76
C VAL A 45 3.03 -2.94 -1.22
N ALA A 46 4.24 -3.50 -1.22
CA ALA A 46 4.50 -4.86 -0.73
C ALA A 46 4.00 -5.08 0.71
N SER A 47 4.05 -4.05 1.56
CA SER A 47 3.54 -4.10 2.94
C SER A 47 2.02 -4.29 3.05
N ALA A 48 1.26 -4.11 1.97
CA ALA A 48 -0.19 -4.33 1.97
C ALA A 48 -0.56 -5.81 1.94
N THR A 49 0.34 -6.69 1.49
CA THR A 49 0.11 -8.12 1.28
C THR A 49 1.14 -9.02 1.98
N ASN A 50 2.05 -8.46 2.77
CA ASN A 50 3.15 -9.20 3.43
C ASN A 50 2.73 -10.02 4.68
N CYS A 51 1.45 -10.03 5.03
CA CYS A 51 0.90 -10.83 6.12
C CYS A 51 0.08 -12.00 5.58
N GLU A 52 -0.36 -12.89 6.46
CA GLU A 52 -1.30 -13.96 6.10
C GLU A 52 -2.74 -13.65 6.53
N ASN A 53 -3.70 -14.24 5.83
CA ASN A 53 -5.09 -14.23 6.28
C ASN A 53 -5.26 -15.14 7.50
N LYS A 54 -6.18 -14.79 8.40
CA LYS A 54 -6.56 -15.68 9.51
C LYS A 54 -7.56 -16.74 9.05
N TYR A 55 -8.39 -16.40 8.07
CA TYR A 55 -9.32 -17.33 7.44
C TYR A 55 -8.71 -17.94 6.17
N SER A 56 -9.25 -19.08 5.73
CA SER A 56 -8.85 -19.71 4.48
C SER A 56 -9.14 -18.79 3.29
N THR A 57 -8.38 -18.95 2.21
CA THR A 57 -8.60 -18.19 0.96
C THR A 57 -10.04 -18.32 0.47
N SER A 58 -10.64 -19.51 0.54
CA SER A 58 -12.03 -19.74 0.12
C SER A 58 -13.05 -18.97 0.96
N ALA A 59 -12.84 -18.88 2.29
CA ALA A 59 -13.69 -18.09 3.17
C ALA A 59 -13.54 -16.59 2.86
N CYS A 60 -12.31 -16.11 2.67
CA CYS A 60 -12.07 -14.71 2.30
C CYS A 60 -12.68 -14.35 0.94
N VAL A 61 -12.63 -15.26 -0.06
CA VAL A 61 -13.31 -15.07 -1.35
C VAL A 61 -14.83 -14.96 -1.17
N THR A 62 -15.41 -15.79 -0.30
CA THR A 62 -16.85 -15.78 -0.04
C THR A 62 -17.30 -14.48 0.61
N LEU A 63 -16.53 -13.99 1.60
CA LEU A 63 -16.85 -12.77 2.35
C LEU A 63 -16.56 -11.50 1.55
N PHE A 64 -15.40 -11.43 0.90
CA PHE A 64 -14.84 -10.20 0.36
C PHE A 64 -14.69 -10.19 -1.16
N GLY A 65 -15.07 -11.26 -1.86
CA GLY A 65 -14.99 -11.32 -3.32
C GLY A 65 -13.55 -11.49 -3.80
N VAL A 66 -13.11 -10.64 -4.72
CA VAL A 66 -11.82 -10.81 -5.41
C VAL A 66 -10.66 -10.38 -4.52
N ALA A 67 -9.61 -11.22 -4.45
CA ALA A 67 -8.39 -10.90 -3.72
C ALA A 67 -7.61 -9.79 -4.42
N VAL A 68 -6.93 -8.96 -3.65
CA VAL A 68 -5.90 -8.07 -4.20
C VAL A 68 -4.74 -8.90 -4.77
N VAL A 69 -4.11 -8.38 -5.81
CA VAL A 69 -2.90 -8.95 -6.41
C VAL A 69 -1.70 -8.14 -5.96
N GLU A 70 -0.63 -8.81 -5.52
CA GLU A 70 0.63 -8.16 -5.16
C GLU A 70 1.18 -7.37 -6.37
N GLN A 71 1.56 -6.11 -6.15
CA GLN A 71 1.97 -5.16 -7.21
C GLN A 71 0.91 -4.97 -8.33
N GLY A 72 -0.32 -5.44 -8.11
CA GLY A 72 -1.45 -5.25 -9.01
C GLY A 72 -1.92 -3.81 -9.02
N ALA A 73 -2.49 -3.39 -10.15
CA ALA A 73 -3.06 -2.06 -10.34
C ALA A 73 -4.57 -1.99 -10.07
N VAL A 74 -5.21 -3.14 -9.81
CA VAL A 74 -6.64 -3.24 -9.53
C VAL A 74 -6.85 -3.00 -8.05
N ASP A 75 -7.65 -1.99 -7.68
CA ASP A 75 -7.97 -1.69 -6.28
C ASP A 75 -8.76 -2.84 -5.62
N ARG A 76 -8.89 -2.77 -4.29
CA ARG A 76 -9.59 -3.74 -3.45
C ARG A 76 -11.03 -3.92 -3.93
N ASP A 77 -11.56 -5.12 -3.76
CA ASP A 77 -13.00 -5.34 -3.89
C ASP A 77 -13.76 -4.39 -2.95
N ALA A 78 -14.87 -3.83 -3.41
CA ALA A 78 -15.69 -2.92 -2.63
C ALA A 78 -16.12 -3.57 -1.30
N LYS A 79 -16.35 -4.89 -1.29
CA LYS A 79 -16.73 -5.65 -0.10
C LYS A 79 -15.70 -5.60 1.03
N CYS A 80 -14.44 -5.28 0.75
CA CYS A 80 -13.42 -5.10 1.79
C CYS A 80 -13.67 -3.89 2.70
N SER A 81 -14.52 -2.93 2.30
CA SER A 81 -14.80 -1.73 3.11
C SER A 81 -16.18 -1.11 2.91
N ARG A 82 -17.03 -1.72 2.10
CA ARG A 82 -18.34 -1.18 1.73
C ARG A 82 -19.40 -2.26 1.70
N ASP A 83 -20.61 -1.87 2.07
CA ASP A 83 -21.84 -2.64 1.93
C ASP A 83 -22.84 -1.89 1.00
N ALA A 84 -24.09 -2.34 0.98
CA ALA A 84 -25.14 -1.73 0.17
C ALA A 84 -25.45 -0.26 0.57
N ALA A 85 -25.16 0.14 1.81
CA ALA A 85 -25.36 1.50 2.31
C ALA A 85 -24.14 2.41 2.06
N GLY A 86 -23.00 1.87 1.65
CA GLY A 86 -21.79 2.62 1.32
C GLY A 86 -20.60 2.18 2.15
N ALA A 87 -19.74 3.13 2.54
CA ALA A 87 -18.56 2.82 3.34
C ALA A 87 -18.93 2.35 4.74
N ASN A 88 -18.44 1.16 5.11
CA ASN A 88 -18.71 0.54 6.40
C ASN A 88 -17.37 0.27 7.11
N GLN A 89 -17.16 1.00 8.22
CA GLN A 89 -15.93 0.91 8.99
C GLN A 89 -15.81 -0.42 9.75
N GLU A 90 -16.92 -1.00 10.19
CA GLU A 90 -16.93 -2.31 10.86
C GLU A 90 -16.53 -3.42 9.89
N LEU A 91 -17.06 -3.36 8.67
CA LEU A 91 -16.67 -4.30 7.60
C LEU A 91 -15.20 -4.17 7.24
N LYS A 92 -14.67 -2.94 7.20
CA LYS A 92 -13.24 -2.70 7.04
C LYS A 92 -12.43 -3.31 8.19
N GLN A 93 -12.88 -3.16 9.44
CA GLN A 93 -12.20 -3.77 10.59
C GLN A 93 -12.28 -5.29 10.58
N LEU A 94 -13.39 -5.86 10.09
CA LEU A 94 -13.50 -7.29 9.85
C LEU A 94 -12.48 -7.75 8.81
N ALA A 95 -12.36 -7.03 7.68
CA ALA A 95 -11.35 -7.32 6.66
C ALA A 95 -9.92 -7.24 7.21
N ILE A 96 -9.59 -6.22 8.00
CA ILE A 96 -8.27 -6.08 8.66
C ILE A 96 -8.00 -7.25 9.61
N SER A 97 -8.98 -7.65 10.41
CA SER A 97 -8.78 -8.66 11.46
C SER A 97 -8.82 -10.10 10.97
N THR A 98 -9.54 -10.40 9.87
CA THR A 98 -9.78 -11.77 9.39
C THR A 98 -9.08 -12.10 8.09
N CYS A 99 -9.12 -11.19 7.11
CA CYS A 99 -8.59 -11.40 5.76
C CYS A 99 -7.69 -10.24 5.29
N PRO A 100 -6.69 -9.80 6.07
CA PRO A 100 -5.89 -8.63 5.75
C PRO A 100 -5.07 -8.78 4.47
N LYS A 101 -4.55 -9.98 4.17
CA LYS A 101 -3.83 -10.23 2.91
C LYS A 101 -4.77 -10.14 1.71
N HIS A 102 -5.95 -10.77 1.80
CA HIS A 102 -6.95 -10.78 0.73
C HIS A 102 -7.44 -9.38 0.37
N CYS A 103 -7.64 -8.54 1.37
CA CYS A 103 -8.10 -7.17 1.20
C CYS A 103 -6.97 -6.13 1.14
N GLY A 104 -5.70 -6.54 1.13
CA GLY A 104 -4.57 -5.60 1.04
C GLY A 104 -4.50 -4.61 2.21
N TYR A 105 -4.75 -5.09 3.42
CA TYR A 105 -4.77 -4.34 4.67
C TYR A 105 -3.70 -4.77 5.67
N CYS A 106 -2.68 -5.55 5.24
CA CYS A 106 -1.62 -5.98 6.15
C CYS A 106 -0.97 -4.79 6.89
N CYS A 107 -0.74 -3.65 6.23
CA CYS A 107 -0.19 -2.45 6.85
C CYS A 107 -1.07 -1.80 7.94
N GLU A 108 -2.36 -2.16 8.03
CA GLU A 108 -3.30 -1.68 9.05
C GLU A 108 -3.47 -2.67 10.21
N THR A 109 -2.93 -3.88 10.07
CA THR A 109 -2.96 -4.89 11.15
C THR A 109 -2.03 -4.46 12.29
N PRO A 110 -2.39 -4.73 13.55
CA PRO A 110 -1.60 -4.28 14.71
C PRO A 110 -0.17 -4.86 14.71
N GLU A 111 0.04 -6.01 14.09
CA GLU A 111 1.36 -6.64 13.92
C GLU A 111 2.30 -5.83 13.03
N TYR A 112 1.76 -5.10 12.05
CA TYR A 112 2.51 -4.31 11.05
C TYR A 112 2.30 -2.79 11.21
N LYS A 113 1.45 -2.34 12.14
CA LYS A 113 1.09 -0.94 12.35
C LYS A 113 2.06 -0.23 13.29
N CYS A 114 3.31 -0.13 12.87
CA CYS A 114 4.35 0.69 13.49
C CYS A 114 5.36 1.13 12.43
N ASP A 115 6.44 1.79 12.84
CA ASP A 115 7.54 2.17 11.96
C ASP A 115 8.80 1.36 12.26
N ASN A 116 9.61 1.15 11.22
CA ASN A 116 10.95 0.62 11.38
C ASN A 116 11.86 1.69 12.01
N LYS A 117 12.96 1.25 12.61
CA LYS A 117 13.99 2.16 13.13
C LYS A 117 14.56 3.00 11.98
N LEU A 118 14.86 4.28 12.26
CA LEU A 118 15.40 5.20 11.25
C LEU A 118 16.79 4.77 10.75
N LEU A 119 17.61 4.22 11.64
CA LEU A 119 18.95 3.69 11.36
C LEU A 119 19.04 2.25 11.89
N PRO A 120 18.47 1.28 11.16
CA PRO A 120 18.53 -0.11 11.54
C PRO A 120 19.93 -0.68 11.25
N ARG A 121 20.36 -1.69 12.01
CA ARG A 121 21.62 -2.42 11.73
C ARG A 121 21.52 -3.20 10.42
N VAL A 122 20.29 -3.62 10.08
CA VAL A 122 19.96 -4.34 8.85
C VAL A 122 19.07 -3.49 7.95
N LYS A 123 19.28 -3.52 6.63
CA LYS A 123 18.43 -2.80 5.69
C LYS A 123 17.07 -3.48 5.59
N CYS A 124 16.04 -2.90 6.21
CA CYS A 124 14.70 -3.48 6.26
C CYS A 124 14.11 -3.82 4.88
N GLU A 125 14.46 -3.06 3.84
CA GLU A 125 14.04 -3.29 2.44
C GLU A 125 14.54 -4.62 1.85
N THR A 126 15.63 -5.17 2.41
CA THR A 126 16.25 -6.41 1.94
C THR A 126 15.86 -7.63 2.77
N VAL A 127 15.09 -7.41 3.85
CA VAL A 127 14.66 -8.49 4.75
C VAL A 127 13.60 -9.33 4.05
N THR A 128 13.85 -10.62 3.99
CA THR A 128 12.92 -11.61 3.43
C THR A 128 11.93 -12.11 4.49
N PRO A 129 10.73 -12.59 4.10
CA PRO A 129 9.79 -13.19 5.03
C PRO A 129 10.39 -14.37 5.82
N ALA A 130 11.28 -15.15 5.20
CA ALA A 130 11.98 -16.26 5.86
C ALA A 130 12.86 -15.77 7.02
N GLN A 131 13.55 -14.64 6.86
CA GLN A 131 14.36 -14.03 7.92
C GLN A 131 13.49 -13.53 9.09
N CYS A 132 12.28 -13.04 8.81
CA CYS A 132 11.34 -12.61 9.86
C CYS A 132 10.87 -13.79 10.75
N THR A 133 10.86 -15.01 10.20
CA THR A 133 10.50 -16.24 10.92
C THR A 133 11.68 -16.94 11.58
N ASP A 134 12.91 -16.62 11.17
CA ASP A 134 14.13 -17.23 11.71
C ASP A 134 14.35 -16.76 13.16
N PRO A 135 14.42 -17.69 14.14
CA PRO A 135 14.63 -17.34 15.55
C PRO A 135 15.93 -16.57 15.80
N THR A 136 16.96 -16.79 14.95
CA THR A 136 18.26 -16.12 15.03
C THR A 136 18.15 -14.63 14.76
N TRP A 137 17.31 -14.25 13.79
CA TRP A 137 17.14 -12.87 13.34
C TRP A 137 15.99 -12.15 14.03
N ARG A 138 15.02 -12.90 14.57
CA ARG A 138 13.78 -12.38 15.11
C ARG A 138 13.97 -11.26 16.15
N ALA A 139 14.96 -11.40 17.05
CA ALA A 139 15.23 -10.37 18.06
C ALA A 139 15.75 -9.07 17.44
N VAL A 140 16.70 -9.17 16.52
CA VAL A 140 17.27 -8.02 15.79
C VAL A 140 16.19 -7.33 14.95
N LEU A 141 15.38 -8.13 14.23
CA LEU A 141 14.32 -7.62 13.37
C LEU A 141 13.13 -7.04 14.14
N ALA A 142 12.85 -7.50 15.36
CA ALA A 142 11.84 -6.90 16.23
C ALA A 142 12.24 -5.48 16.68
N GLU A 143 13.53 -5.21 16.85
CA GLU A 143 14.02 -3.87 17.22
C GLU A 143 14.21 -2.97 15.99
N ASP A 144 14.77 -3.51 14.92
CA ASP A 144 15.22 -2.72 13.78
C ASP A 144 14.14 -2.58 12.71
N CYS A 145 13.45 -3.69 12.40
CA CYS A 145 12.50 -3.79 11.28
C CYS A 145 11.12 -4.35 11.67
N PRO A 146 10.50 -3.90 12.78
CA PRO A 146 9.26 -4.51 13.28
C PRO A 146 8.10 -4.39 12.30
N LYS A 147 7.99 -3.28 11.57
CA LYS A 147 6.95 -3.09 10.54
C LYS A 147 7.08 -4.10 9.42
N THR A 148 8.31 -4.34 8.95
CA THR A 148 8.58 -5.24 7.83
C THR A 148 8.22 -6.68 8.18
N CYS A 149 8.50 -7.09 9.42
CA CYS A 149 8.33 -8.47 9.85
C CYS A 149 7.02 -8.77 10.61
N GLY A 150 6.13 -7.79 10.76
CA GLY A 150 4.91 -7.99 11.55
C GLY A 150 5.20 -8.18 13.05
N LEU A 151 6.24 -7.51 13.57
CA LEU A 151 6.71 -7.64 14.95
C LEU A 151 6.42 -6.40 15.79
N CYS A 152 5.56 -5.49 15.35
CA CYS A 152 5.19 -4.29 16.09
C CYS A 152 4.66 -4.58 17.50
N LEU A 153 3.98 -5.73 17.68
CA LEU A 153 3.49 -6.18 18.99
C LEU A 153 4.57 -6.86 19.85
N SER A 154 5.72 -7.22 19.28
CA SER A 154 6.81 -7.87 20.02
C SER A 154 7.59 -6.88 20.88
N GLY A 155 7.66 -5.60 20.46
CA GLY A 155 8.27 -4.53 21.26
C GLY A 155 7.51 -4.22 22.55
N LEU A 156 6.20 -4.46 22.59
CA LEU A 156 5.36 -4.28 23.79
C LEU A 156 5.62 -5.33 24.88
N LYS A 157 6.42 -6.36 24.60
CA LYS A 157 6.76 -7.43 25.56
C LYS A 157 8.12 -7.26 26.24
N TYR A 158 8.88 -6.23 25.88
CA TYR A 158 10.08 -5.85 26.62
C TYR A 158 9.80 -4.93 27.82
N ASP A 159 8.54 -4.68 28.13
CA ASP A 159 8.11 -4.24 29.46
C ASP A 159 7.62 -5.44 30.29
N LYS A 160 8.57 -6.06 31.00
CA LYS A 160 8.37 -6.86 32.23
C LYS A 160 7.52 -8.15 32.21
N LYS A 161 7.53 -8.99 31.16
CA LYS A 161 6.96 -10.37 31.31
C LYS A 161 7.72 -11.55 30.70
N HIS A 162 8.86 -11.34 30.05
CA HIS A 162 9.70 -12.46 29.55
C HIS A 162 10.98 -12.74 30.35
N LEU A 163 11.22 -12.05 31.47
CA LEU A 163 12.31 -12.41 32.41
C LEU A 163 11.85 -13.24 33.62
N GLN A 164 10.54 -13.48 33.81
CA GLN A 164 10.06 -14.21 35.00
C GLN A 164 9.80 -15.71 34.80
N ASN A 165 10.00 -16.24 33.58
CA ASN A 165 9.83 -17.68 33.32
C ASN A 165 11.15 -18.42 33.02
N ALA A 166 12.30 -17.77 33.17
CA ALA A 166 13.62 -18.40 33.12
C ALA A 166 14.30 -18.53 34.49
N GLU A 167 13.86 -17.78 35.50
CA GLU A 167 14.42 -17.85 36.87
C GLU A 167 13.62 -18.77 37.80
N ASN A 168 12.45 -19.28 37.39
CA ASN A 168 11.61 -20.13 38.25
C ASN A 168 11.67 -21.63 37.92
N LYS A 169 12.80 -22.09 37.36
CA LYS A 169 13.05 -23.51 37.04
C LYS A 169 14.12 -24.17 37.92
N SER A 170 14.53 -23.54 39.03
CA SER A 170 15.55 -24.06 39.94
C SER A 170 15.11 -24.28 41.40
N GLU A 171 13.83 -24.12 41.76
CA GLU A 171 13.36 -24.30 43.16
C GLU A 171 12.21 -25.31 43.34
N ILE A 172 12.17 -26.39 42.56
CA ILE A 172 11.35 -27.57 42.90
C ILE A 172 12.16 -28.86 42.73
N ALA A 173 13.33 -28.88 43.37
CA ALA A 173 14.15 -30.08 43.53
C ALA A 173 14.80 -30.13 44.93
N VAL A 174 14.02 -29.89 45.99
CA VAL A 174 14.40 -30.31 47.35
C VAL A 174 13.14 -30.69 48.13
N GLY A 175 13.03 -31.98 48.48
CA GLY A 175 12.43 -32.42 49.75
C GLY A 175 10.95 -32.81 49.77
N PHE A 176 10.66 -34.07 49.43
CA PHE A 176 9.84 -34.95 50.26
C PHE A 176 10.59 -36.28 50.41
#